data_AF-A0A7C1AFG0-F1
#
_entry.id   AF-A0A7C1AFG0-F1
#
_cell.length_a   1.000
_cell.length_b   1.000
_cell.length_c   1.000
_cell.angle_alpha   90.00
_cell.angle_beta   90.00
_cell.angle_gamma   90.00
#
_symmetry.space_group_name_H-M   'P 1'
#
loop_
_entity.id
_entity.type
_entity.pdbx_description
1 polymer ?
#
loop_
_entity_poly.entity_id
_entity_poly.type
_entity_poly.pdbx_seq_one_letter_code
_entity_poly.pdbx_strand_id
1 'polypeptide(L)'
;GKEMLSAFTVGIEVECKIGRGTIPKHYENGWHPTTTIGIFGATAASAKILGLNEQEIIYALGIAGSESSGLRENFGTMTKPFHAGRAAAKGIMSAMLAKEGFTSAPKIFEGEAGFCKVMAIEYDENAITDNLGNPFDVADPGFTIKPYPTCGATHPAIDAVISLSREHDLKANEIQKIKCGTVPIAKDVLIYPEAKTPLEGKFSMPYCLAVALVERKVGFPQFTDEKVNDPEIRQLMEKVDMYLAPEMSDLGYRGTFNADIKIVLKDEKEYIKRIDHGRGDPVNPLSEDEIMEKYSDCAALALDSEKIKRSKEMLSDLNQISDISLLMDILRG
;
A
#
# COMPACT_ATOMS: atom_id res chain seq x y z
N GLY A 1 5.92 1.69 -24.70
CA GLY A 1 6.88 1.66 -23.58
C GLY A 1 7.08 3.04 -22.97
N LYS A 2 7.93 3.87 -23.57
CA LYS A 2 8.30 5.21 -23.04
C LYS A 2 7.12 6.12 -22.71
N GLU A 3 6.11 6.16 -23.57
CA GLU A 3 4.91 6.97 -23.34
C GLU A 3 4.13 6.53 -22.10
N MET A 4 3.95 5.21 -21.91
CA MET A 4 3.32 4.64 -20.73
C MET A 4 4.12 4.94 -19.46
N LEU A 5 5.45 4.77 -19.49
CA LEU A 5 6.32 5.11 -18.36
C LEU A 5 6.24 6.61 -18.03
N SER A 6 6.25 7.49 -19.03
CA SER A 6 6.12 8.93 -18.82
C SER A 6 4.77 9.29 -18.20
N ALA A 7 3.67 8.70 -18.68
CA ALA A 7 2.35 8.92 -18.11
C ALA A 7 2.24 8.38 -16.69
N PHE A 8 2.81 7.20 -16.41
CA PHE A 8 2.88 6.63 -15.07
C PHE A 8 3.66 7.55 -14.11
N THR A 9 4.83 8.03 -14.51
CA THR A 9 5.63 8.97 -13.72
C THR A 9 4.87 10.26 -13.41
N VAL A 10 4.18 10.86 -14.39
CA VAL A 10 3.35 12.06 -14.18
C VAL A 10 2.20 11.78 -13.22
N GLY A 11 1.52 10.64 -13.37
CA GLY A 11 0.44 10.25 -12.47
C GLY A 11 0.89 10.12 -11.02
N ILE A 12 1.98 9.39 -10.79
CA ILE A 12 2.57 9.23 -9.45
C ILE A 12 3.00 10.58 -8.87
N GLU A 13 3.68 11.42 -9.65
CA GLU A 13 4.10 12.74 -9.19
C GLU A 13 2.92 13.58 -8.70
N VAL A 14 1.81 13.62 -9.46
CA VAL A 14 0.62 14.39 -9.10
C VAL A 14 0.00 13.89 -7.80
N GLU A 15 -0.22 12.57 -7.64
CA GLU A 15 -0.81 12.04 -6.41
C GLU A 15 0.12 12.19 -5.19
N CYS A 16 1.43 12.02 -5.36
CA CYS A 16 2.40 12.18 -4.29
C CYS A 16 2.46 13.62 -3.78
N LYS A 17 2.40 14.61 -4.69
CA LYS A 17 2.41 16.03 -4.34
C LYS A 17 1.13 16.47 -3.64
N ILE A 18 -0.03 16.06 -4.15
CA ILE A 18 -1.31 16.26 -3.44
C ILE A 18 -1.25 15.59 -2.07
N GLY A 19 -0.67 14.39 -1.97
CA GLY A 19 -0.42 13.70 -0.71
C GLY A 19 0.43 14.50 0.27
N ARG A 20 1.57 15.08 -0.18
CA ARG A 20 2.44 15.91 0.68
C ARG A 20 1.72 17.09 1.30
N GLY A 21 0.85 17.73 0.53
CA GLY A 21 0.07 18.87 0.98
C GLY A 21 -1.13 18.54 1.84
N THR A 22 -1.61 17.29 1.90
CA THR A 22 -2.91 16.96 2.53
C THR A 22 -2.86 15.88 3.62
N ILE A 23 -1.85 15.01 3.59
CA ILE A 23 -1.58 14.01 4.64
C ILE A 23 -0.78 14.71 5.76
N PRO A 24 -0.88 14.34 7.04
CA PRO A 24 -1.60 13.19 7.57
C PRO A 24 -3.07 13.45 7.83
N LYS A 25 -3.51 14.71 7.93
CA LYS A 25 -4.84 15.04 8.43
C LYS A 25 -5.97 14.43 7.61
N HIS A 26 -5.81 14.41 6.29
CA HIS A 26 -6.74 13.73 5.39
C HIS A 26 -6.94 12.24 5.77
N TYR A 27 -5.84 11.52 6.04
CA TYR A 27 -5.88 10.11 6.44
C TYR A 27 -6.48 9.94 7.83
N GLU A 28 -6.02 10.75 8.79
CA GLU A 28 -6.51 10.77 10.17
C GLU A 28 -8.03 10.92 10.22
N ASN A 29 -8.58 11.82 9.40
CA ASN A 29 -10.01 12.08 9.29
C ASN A 29 -10.84 10.92 8.69
N GLY A 30 -10.21 9.80 8.32
CA GLY A 30 -10.91 8.58 7.92
C GLY A 30 -10.97 8.34 6.42
N TRP A 31 -10.39 9.23 5.60
CA TRP A 31 -10.28 9.01 4.17
C TRP A 31 -9.21 7.98 3.81
N HIS A 32 -9.40 7.29 2.69
CA HIS A 32 -8.44 6.35 2.12
C HIS A 32 -7.73 6.98 0.90
N PRO A 33 -6.50 7.52 1.06
CA PRO A 33 -5.79 8.25 0.01
C PRO A 33 -5.58 7.48 -1.29
N THR A 34 -5.45 6.15 -1.22
CA THR A 34 -5.37 5.28 -2.41
C THR A 34 -6.46 5.58 -3.44
N THR A 35 -7.64 6.03 -3.00
CA THR A 35 -8.73 6.40 -3.90
C THR A 35 -8.98 7.90 -3.93
N THR A 36 -8.99 8.57 -2.78
CA THR A 36 -9.30 10.00 -2.72
C THR A 36 -8.21 10.88 -3.34
N ILE A 37 -6.95 10.42 -3.30
CA ILE A 37 -5.81 11.09 -3.94
C ILE A 37 -5.41 10.35 -5.22
N GLY A 38 -5.40 9.01 -5.20
CA GLY A 38 -4.99 8.20 -6.36
C GLY A 38 -5.84 8.40 -7.61
N ILE A 39 -7.09 8.88 -7.46
CA ILE A 39 -7.92 9.30 -8.60
C ILE A 39 -7.27 10.42 -9.41
N PHE A 40 -6.56 11.37 -8.77
CA PHE A 40 -5.88 12.47 -9.46
C PHE A 40 -4.65 11.97 -10.22
N GLY A 41 -3.90 11.03 -9.65
CA GLY A 41 -2.78 10.37 -10.34
C GLY A 41 -3.24 9.60 -11.58
N ALA A 42 -4.31 8.80 -11.46
CA ALA A 42 -4.93 8.11 -12.59
C ALA A 42 -5.45 9.08 -13.66
N THR A 43 -6.04 10.20 -13.25
CA THR A 43 -6.52 11.26 -14.15
C THR A 43 -5.36 11.91 -14.90
N ALA A 44 -4.29 12.28 -14.20
CA ALA A 44 -3.12 12.92 -14.80
C ALA A 44 -2.39 12.00 -15.79
N ALA A 45 -2.21 10.72 -15.43
CA ALA A 45 -1.66 9.72 -16.35
C ALA A 45 -2.54 9.55 -17.60
N SER A 46 -3.86 9.48 -17.42
CA SER A 46 -4.82 9.34 -18.53
C SER A 46 -4.82 10.58 -19.43
N ALA A 47 -4.79 11.77 -18.85
CA ALA A 47 -4.71 13.03 -19.57
C ALA A 47 -3.41 13.13 -20.40
N LYS A 48 -2.29 12.66 -19.84
CA LYS A 48 -0.99 12.59 -20.54
C LYS A 48 -1.05 11.68 -21.76
N ILE A 49 -1.62 10.47 -21.63
CA ILE A 49 -1.81 9.51 -22.74
C ILE A 49 -2.76 10.07 -23.79
N LEU A 50 -3.85 10.73 -23.38
CA LEU A 50 -4.85 11.27 -24.28
C LEU A 50 -4.41 12.54 -25.02
N GLY A 51 -3.27 13.12 -24.63
CA GLY A 51 -2.72 14.34 -25.21
C GLY A 51 -3.52 15.60 -24.88
N LEU A 52 -4.12 15.66 -23.68
CA LEU A 52 -4.95 16.80 -23.28
C LEU A 52 -4.14 18.09 -23.15
N ASN A 53 -4.77 19.21 -23.51
CA ASN A 53 -4.21 20.54 -23.26
C ASN A 53 -4.46 20.99 -21.81
N GLU A 54 -3.86 22.12 -21.42
CA GLU A 54 -3.92 22.65 -20.06
C GLU A 54 -5.36 22.82 -19.53
N GLN A 55 -6.25 23.41 -20.35
CA GLN A 55 -7.64 23.66 -19.94
C GLN A 55 -8.42 22.35 -19.74
N GLU A 56 -8.19 21.37 -20.61
CA GLU A 56 -8.77 20.03 -20.50
C GLU A 56 -8.22 19.29 -19.26
N ILE A 57 -6.94 19.45 -18.92
CA ILE A 57 -6.36 18.88 -17.70
C ILE A 57 -7.01 19.49 -16.45
N ILE A 58 -7.19 20.81 -16.41
CA ILE A 58 -7.89 21.50 -15.32
C ILE A 58 -9.31 20.92 -15.17
N TYR A 59 -10.03 20.74 -16.28
CA TYR A 59 -11.36 20.15 -16.24
C TYR A 59 -11.36 18.68 -15.81
N ALA A 60 -10.42 17.88 -16.30
CA ALA A 60 -10.30 16.47 -15.92
C ALA A 60 -10.07 16.33 -14.40
N LEU A 61 -9.15 17.11 -13.83
CA LEU A 61 -8.89 17.10 -12.39
C LEU A 61 -10.10 17.60 -11.58
N GLY A 62 -10.86 18.57 -12.10
CA GLY A 62 -12.07 19.05 -11.44
C GLY A 62 -13.22 18.06 -11.44
N ILE A 63 -13.41 17.31 -12.54
CA ILE A 63 -14.35 16.19 -12.61
C ILE A 63 -13.93 15.11 -11.60
N ALA A 64 -12.64 14.72 -11.62
CA ALA A 64 -12.08 13.72 -10.72
C ALA A 64 -12.26 14.10 -9.24
N GLY A 65 -12.03 15.36 -8.87
CA GLY A 65 -12.20 15.82 -7.49
C GLY A 65 -13.65 15.70 -6.99
N SER A 66 -14.63 15.88 -7.87
CA SER A 66 -16.05 15.66 -7.53
C SER A 66 -16.40 14.18 -7.34
N GLU A 67 -15.59 13.27 -7.88
CA GLU A 67 -15.74 11.82 -7.71
C GLU A 67 -14.81 11.23 -6.63
N SER A 68 -13.97 12.06 -5.99
CA SER A 68 -13.04 11.63 -4.95
C SER A 68 -13.78 11.12 -3.72
N SER A 69 -13.60 9.84 -3.40
CA SER A 69 -14.34 9.16 -2.32
C SER A 69 -13.63 7.90 -1.83
N GLY A 70 -13.85 7.53 -0.57
CA GLY A 70 -13.48 6.22 -0.03
C GLY A 70 -13.08 6.29 1.45
N LEU A 71 -13.74 5.48 2.28
CA LEU A 71 -13.61 5.53 3.74
C LEU A 71 -12.78 4.36 4.27
N ARG A 72 -11.91 4.60 5.25
CA ARG A 72 -11.07 3.58 5.91
C ARG A 72 -11.88 2.53 6.66
N GLU A 73 -13.11 2.82 7.05
CA GLU A 73 -14.03 1.87 7.69
C GLU A 73 -14.23 0.59 6.87
N ASN A 74 -14.00 0.65 5.56
CA ASN A 74 -14.08 -0.51 4.67
C ASN A 74 -12.83 -1.39 4.66
N PHE A 75 -11.80 -1.10 5.45
CA PHE A 75 -10.60 -1.96 5.55
C PHE A 75 -10.99 -3.33 6.10
N GLY A 76 -10.34 -4.40 5.64
CA GLY A 76 -10.76 -5.77 5.95
C GLY A 76 -11.94 -6.31 5.15
N THR A 77 -12.50 -5.52 4.22
CA THR A 77 -13.60 -5.94 3.33
C THR A 77 -13.20 -5.91 1.85
N MET A 78 -14.04 -6.48 0.99
CA MET A 78 -13.89 -6.39 -0.47
C MET A 78 -14.00 -4.94 -1.01
N THR A 79 -14.60 -4.03 -0.24
CA THR A 79 -14.73 -2.62 -0.65
C THR A 79 -13.37 -1.92 -0.66
N LYS A 80 -12.38 -2.36 0.15
CA LYS A 80 -11.04 -1.76 0.13
C LYS A 80 -10.32 -1.90 -1.23
N PRO A 81 -10.20 -3.08 -1.85
CA PRO A 81 -9.61 -3.17 -3.20
C PRO A 81 -10.50 -2.54 -4.28
N PHE A 82 -11.83 -2.55 -4.11
CA PHE A 82 -12.74 -1.81 -4.99
C PHE A 82 -12.40 -0.32 -5.09
N HIS A 83 -11.96 0.30 -3.99
CA HIS A 83 -11.49 1.69 -4.00
C HIS A 83 -10.42 1.97 -5.07
N ALA A 84 -9.36 1.15 -5.14
CA ALA A 84 -8.28 1.34 -6.11
C ALA A 84 -8.78 1.15 -7.56
N GLY A 85 -9.59 0.11 -7.79
CA GLY A 85 -10.19 -0.13 -9.11
C GLY A 85 -11.12 1.00 -9.56
N ARG A 86 -11.91 1.57 -8.63
CA ARG A 86 -12.78 2.71 -8.94
C ARG A 86 -12.01 4.00 -9.17
N ALA A 87 -10.95 4.28 -8.41
CA ALA A 87 -10.11 5.45 -8.63
C ALA A 87 -9.50 5.44 -10.03
N ALA A 88 -8.96 4.29 -10.47
CA ALA A 88 -8.44 4.11 -11.82
C ALA A 88 -9.53 4.36 -12.90
N ALA A 89 -10.69 3.71 -12.76
CA ALA A 89 -11.80 3.85 -13.72
C ALA A 89 -12.35 5.28 -13.80
N LYS A 90 -12.51 5.95 -12.66
CA LYS A 90 -12.98 7.34 -12.58
C LYS A 90 -11.97 8.32 -13.16
N GLY A 91 -10.68 8.10 -12.96
CA GLY A 91 -9.63 8.95 -13.52
C GLY A 91 -9.58 8.89 -15.05
N ILE A 92 -9.71 7.68 -15.62
CA ILE A 92 -9.83 7.50 -17.08
C ILE A 92 -11.08 8.23 -17.60
N MET A 93 -12.24 8.02 -16.95
CA MET A 93 -13.50 8.65 -17.34
C MET A 93 -13.42 10.18 -17.29
N SER A 94 -12.80 10.74 -16.25
CA SER A 94 -12.66 12.18 -16.06
C SER A 94 -11.83 12.81 -17.19
N ALA A 95 -10.72 12.18 -17.56
CA ALA A 95 -9.89 12.64 -18.68
C ALA A 95 -10.62 12.51 -20.04
N MET A 96 -11.37 11.43 -20.25
CA MET A 96 -12.18 11.26 -21.46
C MET A 96 -13.30 12.29 -21.56
N LEU A 97 -14.01 12.57 -20.46
CA LEU A 97 -15.06 13.58 -20.42
C LEU A 97 -14.52 14.98 -20.75
N ALA A 98 -13.39 15.36 -20.15
CA ALA A 98 -12.75 16.64 -20.43
C ALA A 98 -12.32 16.77 -21.90
N LYS A 99 -11.80 15.68 -22.50
CA LYS A 99 -11.45 15.63 -23.93
C LYS A 99 -12.63 15.92 -24.85
N GLU A 100 -13.83 15.47 -24.46
CA GLU A 100 -15.07 15.70 -25.19
C GLU A 100 -15.74 17.06 -24.85
N GLY A 101 -15.03 17.94 -24.13
CA GLY A 101 -15.50 19.29 -23.80
C GLY A 101 -16.38 19.39 -22.56
N PHE A 102 -16.44 18.35 -21.72
CA PHE A 102 -17.10 18.45 -20.42
C PHE A 102 -16.31 19.38 -19.49
N THR A 103 -17.00 20.32 -18.83
CA THR A 103 -16.37 21.36 -18.00
C THR A 103 -16.48 21.07 -16.50
N SER A 104 -15.63 21.70 -15.70
CA SER A 104 -15.69 21.67 -14.23
C SER A 104 -15.23 22.99 -13.62
N ALA A 105 -15.27 23.08 -12.29
CA ALA A 105 -14.66 24.19 -11.56
C ALA A 105 -13.14 24.25 -11.84
N PRO A 106 -12.55 25.43 -12.07
CA PRO A 106 -11.13 25.58 -12.39
C PRO A 106 -10.20 25.49 -11.17
N LYS A 107 -10.76 25.51 -9.95
CA LYS A 107 -10.04 25.57 -8.67
C LYS A 107 -10.45 24.42 -7.75
N ILE A 108 -10.36 23.18 -8.23
CA ILE A 108 -10.86 22.02 -7.50
C ILE A 108 -10.09 21.76 -6.20
N PHE A 109 -8.82 22.16 -6.11
CA PHE A 109 -8.00 21.92 -4.92
C PHE A 109 -8.14 23.06 -3.91
N GLU A 110 -7.87 24.28 -4.34
CA GLU A 110 -7.69 25.49 -3.52
C GLU A 110 -8.95 26.36 -3.37
N GLY A 111 -10.01 26.08 -4.14
CA GLY A 111 -11.27 26.81 -4.05
C GLY A 111 -11.90 26.74 -2.64
N GLU A 112 -12.79 27.68 -2.31
CA GLU A 112 -13.47 27.73 -0.99
C GLU A 112 -14.22 26.43 -0.64
N ALA A 113 -14.78 25.75 -1.64
CA ALA A 113 -15.40 24.43 -1.52
C ALA A 113 -14.55 23.32 -2.19
N GLY A 114 -13.24 23.53 -2.27
CA GLY A 114 -12.28 22.64 -2.91
C GLY A 114 -11.86 21.45 -2.05
N PHE A 115 -11.23 20.46 -2.69
CA PHE A 115 -10.77 19.22 -2.10
C PHE A 115 -9.94 19.42 -0.83
N CYS A 116 -8.99 20.36 -0.83
CA CYS A 116 -8.11 20.56 0.31
C CYS A 116 -8.88 21.03 1.55
N LYS A 117 -9.77 22.03 1.39
CA LYS A 117 -10.59 22.54 2.49
C LYS A 117 -11.62 21.53 2.99
N VAL A 118 -12.26 20.81 2.07
CA VAL A 118 -13.39 19.90 2.41
C VAL A 118 -12.90 18.55 2.93
N MET A 119 -11.84 17.99 2.34
CA MET A 119 -11.41 16.62 2.62
C MET A 119 -10.10 16.52 3.40
N ALA A 120 -9.16 17.45 3.23
CA ALA A 120 -7.88 17.40 3.96
C ALA A 120 -7.97 18.04 5.35
N ILE A 121 -8.84 19.06 5.52
CA ILE A 121 -9.05 19.85 6.75
C ILE A 121 -7.84 20.74 7.08
N GLU A 122 -6.66 20.14 7.17
CA GLU A 122 -5.37 20.83 7.26
C GLU A 122 -4.57 20.51 6.01
N TYR A 123 -4.01 21.54 5.38
CA TYR A 123 -3.27 21.38 4.14
C TYR A 123 -2.23 22.49 3.93
N ASP A 124 -1.23 22.18 3.11
CA ASP A 124 -0.18 23.10 2.65
C ASP A 124 -0.19 23.13 1.12
N GLU A 125 -0.65 24.25 0.54
CA GLU A 125 -0.72 24.43 -0.91
C GLU A 125 0.67 24.43 -1.54
N ASN A 126 1.68 25.00 -0.88
CA ASN A 126 3.03 25.07 -1.42
C ASN A 126 3.62 23.66 -1.55
N ALA A 127 3.37 22.79 -0.58
CA ALA A 127 3.82 21.39 -0.62
C ALA A 127 3.24 20.59 -1.80
N ILE A 128 2.14 21.05 -2.41
CA ILE A 128 1.54 20.44 -3.62
C ILE A 128 2.27 20.90 -4.89
N THR A 129 2.73 22.15 -4.95
CA THR A 129 3.34 22.71 -6.17
C THR A 129 4.86 22.74 -6.14
N ASP A 130 5.47 22.66 -4.95
CA ASP A 130 6.91 22.79 -4.79
C ASP A 130 7.66 21.58 -5.36
N ASN A 131 8.74 21.88 -6.08
CA ASN A 131 9.69 20.90 -6.62
C ASN A 131 9.02 19.80 -7.48
N LEU A 132 8.01 20.16 -8.28
CA LEU A 132 7.37 19.24 -9.23
C LEU A 132 8.42 18.64 -10.18
N GLY A 133 8.56 17.32 -10.14
CA GLY A 133 9.50 16.55 -10.95
C GLY A 133 10.98 16.78 -10.63
N ASN A 134 11.31 17.39 -9.49
CA ASN A 134 12.70 17.71 -9.12
C ASN A 134 13.05 17.39 -7.66
N PRO A 135 13.42 16.14 -7.33
CA PRO A 135 13.32 14.95 -8.20
C PRO A 135 11.87 14.46 -8.33
N PHE A 136 11.64 13.55 -9.27
CA PHE A 136 10.39 12.81 -9.31
C PHE A 136 10.30 11.83 -8.14
N ASP A 137 9.11 11.70 -7.57
CA ASP A 137 8.84 10.80 -6.44
C ASP A 137 9.14 9.32 -6.75
N VAL A 138 8.95 8.90 -8.00
CA VAL A 138 9.27 7.54 -8.44
C VAL A 138 10.77 7.23 -8.35
N ALA A 139 11.63 8.25 -8.34
CA ALA A 139 13.08 8.12 -8.24
C ALA A 139 13.58 8.35 -6.82
N ASP A 140 13.03 9.35 -6.11
CA ASP A 140 13.38 9.67 -4.74
C ASP A 140 12.14 10.25 -4.02
N PRO A 141 11.60 9.58 -2.98
CA PRO A 141 12.17 8.41 -2.28
C PRO A 141 11.93 7.07 -2.97
N GLY A 142 11.20 7.01 -4.08
CA GLY A 142 10.86 5.75 -4.76
C GLY A 142 9.72 4.98 -4.10
N PHE A 143 9.60 3.70 -4.40
CA PHE A 143 8.47 2.86 -3.99
C PHE A 143 8.78 1.98 -2.78
N THR A 144 7.82 1.88 -1.85
CA THR A 144 7.78 0.76 -0.90
C THR A 144 7.20 -0.48 -1.58
N ILE A 145 7.99 -1.54 -1.77
CA ILE A 145 7.54 -2.80 -2.36
C ILE A 145 7.28 -3.82 -1.25
N LYS A 146 6.00 -4.04 -0.96
CA LYS A 146 5.55 -4.95 0.12
C LYS A 146 6.03 -6.40 -0.06
N PRO A 147 6.79 -6.99 0.88
CA PRO A 147 7.11 -8.42 0.85
C PRO A 147 5.91 -9.30 1.21
N TYR A 148 4.99 -8.78 2.02
CA TYR A 148 3.85 -9.53 2.54
C TYR A 148 2.51 -8.94 2.05
N PRO A 149 1.50 -9.78 1.74
CA PRO A 149 0.21 -9.31 1.21
C PRO A 149 -0.73 -8.79 2.33
N THR A 150 -0.23 -7.89 3.18
CA THR A 150 -0.89 -7.33 4.38
C THR A 150 -0.79 -5.80 4.45
N CYS A 151 -1.41 -5.20 5.47
CA CYS A 151 -1.18 -3.81 5.82
C CYS A 151 0.30 -3.55 6.12
N GLY A 152 0.86 -2.45 5.62
CA GLY A 152 2.29 -2.12 5.79
C GLY A 152 2.71 -1.99 7.25
N ALA A 153 1.78 -1.59 8.12
CA ALA A 153 1.98 -1.51 9.57
C ALA A 153 2.35 -2.84 10.24
N THR A 154 2.12 -3.99 9.57
CA THR A 154 2.49 -5.31 10.11
C THR A 154 3.91 -5.75 9.73
N HIS A 155 4.52 -5.13 8.71
CA HIS A 155 5.72 -5.69 8.05
C HIS A 155 6.95 -5.78 8.95
N PRO A 156 7.32 -4.73 9.71
CA PRO A 156 8.48 -4.77 10.61
C PRO A 156 8.30 -5.84 11.70
N ALA A 157 7.08 -5.97 12.20
CA ALA A 157 6.73 -6.96 13.23
C ALA A 157 6.80 -8.39 12.68
N ILE A 158 6.32 -8.62 11.44
CA ILE A 158 6.48 -9.90 10.73
C ILE A 158 7.97 -10.23 10.53
N ASP A 159 8.78 -9.27 10.07
CA ASP A 159 10.22 -9.45 9.87
C ASP A 159 10.92 -9.87 11.17
N ALA A 160 10.61 -9.20 12.28
CA ALA A 160 11.13 -9.52 13.60
C ALA A 160 10.75 -10.94 14.04
N VAL A 161 9.46 -11.30 13.94
CA VAL A 161 8.97 -12.63 14.37
C VAL A 161 9.56 -13.74 13.49
N ILE A 162 9.60 -13.59 12.17
CA ILE A 162 10.21 -14.59 11.27
C ILE A 162 11.68 -14.78 11.63
N SER A 163 12.42 -13.69 11.86
CA SER A 163 13.84 -13.76 12.23
C SER A 163 14.05 -14.49 13.54
N LEU A 164 13.34 -14.10 14.61
CA LEU A 164 13.49 -14.73 15.93
C LEU A 164 13.07 -16.21 15.90
N SER A 165 12.00 -16.53 15.18
CA SER A 165 11.49 -17.90 15.04
C SER A 165 12.47 -18.82 14.32
N ARG A 166 13.22 -18.30 13.34
CA ARG A 166 14.26 -19.06 12.64
C ARG A 166 15.54 -19.18 13.46
N GLU A 167 15.99 -18.08 14.08
CA GLU A 167 17.24 -18.02 14.84
C GLU A 167 17.22 -18.94 16.07
N HIS A 168 16.07 -19.06 16.72
CA HIS A 168 15.93 -19.81 17.98
C HIS A 168 15.04 -21.06 17.84
N ASP A 169 14.68 -21.44 16.62
CA ASP A 169 13.78 -22.56 16.28
C ASP A 169 12.46 -22.58 17.08
N LEU A 170 11.91 -21.40 17.40
CA LEU A 170 10.74 -21.25 18.27
C LEU A 170 9.54 -22.08 17.78
N LYS A 171 8.82 -22.71 18.72
CA LYS A 171 7.57 -23.45 18.46
C LYS A 171 6.38 -22.77 19.12
N ALA A 172 5.22 -22.77 18.45
CA ALA A 172 4.02 -22.09 18.93
C ALA A 172 3.53 -22.61 20.30
N ASN A 173 3.71 -23.89 20.58
CA ASN A 173 3.35 -24.53 21.84
C ASN A 173 4.25 -24.14 23.02
N GLU A 174 5.43 -23.55 22.78
CA GLU A 174 6.37 -23.05 23.79
C GLU A 174 6.10 -21.59 24.15
N ILE A 175 5.38 -20.86 23.30
CA ILE A 175 5.13 -19.43 23.49
C ILE A 175 4.17 -19.21 24.66
N GLN A 176 4.57 -18.34 25.59
CA GLN A 176 3.71 -17.81 26.64
C GLN A 176 3.06 -16.49 26.21
N LYS A 177 3.83 -15.54 25.67
CA LYS A 177 3.32 -14.22 25.26
C LYS A 177 4.16 -13.61 24.14
N ILE A 178 3.54 -12.87 23.23
CA ILE A 178 4.19 -12.02 22.24
C ILE A 178 3.75 -10.58 22.50
N LYS A 179 4.69 -9.71 22.87
CA LYS A 179 4.43 -8.27 23.00
C LYS A 179 4.90 -7.57 21.74
N CYS A 180 4.05 -6.73 21.17
CA CYS A 180 4.30 -5.99 19.94
C CYS A 180 4.09 -4.50 20.18
N GLY A 181 5.18 -3.78 20.43
CA GLY A 181 5.18 -2.32 20.49
C GLY A 181 5.14 -1.75 19.07
N THR A 182 4.23 -0.81 18.80
CA THR A 182 4.04 -0.22 17.46
C THR A 182 3.90 1.30 17.52
N VAL A 183 3.91 1.93 16.35
CA VAL A 183 3.56 3.35 16.12
C VAL A 183 2.04 3.60 16.19
N PRO A 184 1.57 4.84 16.45
CA PRO A 184 0.15 5.23 16.48
C PRO A 184 -0.67 4.77 15.28
N ILE A 185 -0.19 5.03 14.05
CA ILE A 185 -0.91 4.66 12.83
C ILE A 185 -1.23 3.17 12.75
N ALA A 186 -0.39 2.29 13.31
CA ALA A 186 -0.63 0.85 13.30
C ALA A 186 -1.92 0.51 14.06
N LYS A 187 -2.18 1.17 15.20
CA LYS A 187 -3.39 0.96 16.00
C LYS A 187 -4.67 1.34 15.23
N ASP A 188 -4.61 2.39 14.41
CA ASP A 188 -5.79 2.91 13.70
C ASP A 188 -6.12 2.16 12.41
N VAL A 189 -5.19 1.35 11.90
CA VAL A 189 -5.36 0.61 10.64
C VAL A 189 -5.42 -0.90 10.85
N LEU A 190 -4.92 -1.40 11.97
CA LEU A 190 -4.96 -2.82 12.34
C LEU A 190 -6.13 -3.10 13.27
N ILE A 191 -7.34 -2.91 12.74
CA ILE A 191 -8.60 -2.85 13.48
C ILE A 191 -9.18 -4.22 13.86
N TYR A 192 -8.51 -5.33 13.50
CA TYR A 192 -8.99 -6.68 13.76
C TYR A 192 -8.08 -7.42 14.75
N PRO A 193 -8.29 -7.27 16.07
CA PRO A 193 -7.56 -8.09 17.05
C PRO A 193 -7.91 -9.57 16.92
N GLU A 194 -9.14 -9.87 16.48
CA GLU A 194 -9.64 -11.23 16.25
C GLU A 194 -10.13 -11.37 14.80
N ALA A 195 -9.20 -11.54 13.85
CA ALA A 195 -9.57 -11.74 12.44
C ALA A 195 -10.40 -13.01 12.23
N LYS A 196 -11.54 -12.90 11.56
CA LYS A 196 -12.47 -14.00 11.24
C LYS A 196 -12.44 -14.38 9.78
N THR A 197 -11.97 -13.48 8.92
CA THR A 197 -11.84 -13.72 7.48
C THR A 197 -10.40 -13.46 7.00
N PRO A 198 -10.02 -14.00 5.83
CA PRO A 198 -8.72 -13.71 5.22
C PRO A 198 -8.46 -12.24 4.97
N LEU A 199 -9.50 -11.47 4.65
CA LEU A 199 -9.39 -10.03 4.41
C LEU A 199 -9.14 -9.28 5.72
N GLU A 200 -9.82 -9.65 6.80
CA GLU A 200 -9.55 -9.12 8.15
C GLU A 200 -8.14 -9.48 8.63
N GLY A 201 -7.67 -10.70 8.32
CA GLY A 201 -6.32 -11.16 8.65
C GLY A 201 -5.22 -10.23 8.12
N LYS A 202 -5.44 -9.59 6.96
CA LYS A 202 -4.50 -8.62 6.38
C LYS A 202 -4.37 -7.32 7.18
N PHE A 203 -5.30 -7.06 8.10
CA PHE A 203 -5.38 -5.90 9.00
C PHE A 203 -5.38 -6.34 10.47
N SER A 204 -4.80 -7.50 10.77
CA SER A 204 -4.71 -8.07 12.12
C SER A 204 -3.26 -8.34 12.50
N MET A 205 -2.72 -7.58 13.45
CA MET A 205 -1.39 -7.85 13.98
C MET A 205 -1.32 -9.25 14.62
N PRO A 206 -2.27 -9.66 15.49
CA PRO A 206 -2.23 -11.00 16.10
C PRO A 206 -2.17 -12.12 15.07
N TYR A 207 -3.00 -12.05 14.04
CA TYR A 207 -3.00 -13.06 12.97
C TYR A 207 -1.67 -13.10 12.22
N CYS A 208 -1.17 -11.92 11.81
CA CYS A 208 0.08 -11.82 11.06
C CYS A 208 1.28 -12.38 11.83
N LEU A 209 1.38 -12.09 13.14
CA LEU A 209 2.48 -12.61 13.96
C LEU A 209 2.34 -14.10 14.26
N ALA A 210 1.11 -14.58 14.47
CA ALA A 210 0.86 -16.00 14.70
C ALA A 210 1.26 -16.84 13.47
N VAL A 211 0.81 -16.46 12.28
CA VAL A 211 1.19 -17.10 11.01
C VAL A 211 2.70 -16.99 10.79
N ALA A 212 3.30 -15.83 11.00
CA ALA A 212 4.73 -15.61 10.82
C ALA A 212 5.58 -16.55 11.72
N LEU A 213 5.11 -16.86 12.93
CA LEU A 213 5.81 -17.77 13.84
C LEU A 213 5.62 -19.24 13.44
N VAL A 214 4.37 -19.66 13.19
CA VAL A 214 4.03 -21.06 12.87
C VAL A 214 4.62 -21.48 11.53
N GLU A 215 4.38 -20.69 10.48
CA GLU A 215 4.73 -21.05 9.10
C GLU A 215 6.10 -20.51 8.68
N ARG A 216 6.69 -19.59 9.47
CA ARG A 216 7.96 -18.89 9.14
C ARG A 216 7.93 -18.21 7.76
N LYS A 217 6.73 -17.92 7.25
CA LYS A 217 6.42 -17.31 5.96
C LYS A 217 5.04 -16.65 6.03
N VAL A 218 4.89 -15.53 5.33
CA VAL A 218 3.60 -14.84 5.14
C VAL A 218 3.43 -14.57 3.65
N GLY A 219 2.54 -15.31 2.99
CA GLY A 219 2.22 -15.16 1.57
C GLY A 219 0.74 -15.41 1.30
N PHE A 220 0.31 -15.45 0.03
CA PHE A 220 -1.08 -15.72 -0.32
C PHE A 220 -1.66 -17.00 0.29
N PRO A 221 -0.94 -18.15 0.33
CA PRO A 221 -1.46 -19.39 0.91
C PRO A 221 -1.84 -19.27 2.38
N GLN A 222 -1.28 -18.29 3.10
CA GLN A 222 -1.60 -18.03 4.49
C GLN A 222 -2.85 -17.18 4.68
N PHE A 223 -3.49 -16.65 3.64
CA PHE A 223 -4.75 -15.88 3.78
C PHE A 223 -5.90 -16.64 3.16
N THR A 224 -6.32 -17.72 3.82
CA THR A 224 -7.46 -18.57 3.45
C THR A 224 -8.36 -18.80 4.66
N ASP A 225 -9.62 -19.18 4.43
CA ASP A 225 -10.55 -19.47 5.54
C ASP A 225 -10.03 -20.60 6.44
N GLU A 226 -9.34 -21.59 5.85
CA GLU A 226 -8.66 -22.66 6.58
C GLU A 226 -7.60 -22.09 7.52
N LYS A 227 -6.68 -21.26 7.01
CA LYS A 227 -5.58 -20.71 7.82
C LYS A 227 -6.04 -19.69 8.87
N VAL A 228 -7.10 -18.94 8.61
CA VAL A 228 -7.68 -18.03 9.60
C VAL A 228 -8.36 -18.80 10.74
N ASN A 229 -8.86 -20.00 10.49
CA ASN A 229 -9.53 -20.84 11.48
C ASN A 229 -8.66 -21.97 12.05
N ASP A 230 -7.38 -22.03 11.67
CA ASP A 230 -6.43 -23.00 12.18
C ASP A 230 -6.29 -22.89 13.72
N PRO A 231 -6.52 -23.98 14.49
CA PRO A 231 -6.51 -23.93 15.94
C PRO A 231 -5.17 -23.49 16.56
N GLU A 232 -4.05 -23.83 15.95
CA GLU A 232 -2.72 -23.45 16.45
C GLU A 232 -2.49 -21.94 16.24
N ILE A 233 -2.86 -21.42 15.05
CA ILE A 233 -2.81 -19.99 14.77
C ILE A 233 -3.74 -19.22 15.72
N ARG A 234 -4.99 -19.70 15.90
CA ARG A 234 -5.98 -19.11 16.81
C ARG A 234 -5.44 -19.02 18.25
N GLN A 235 -4.90 -20.12 18.77
CA GLN A 235 -4.35 -20.13 20.12
C GLN A 235 -3.15 -19.18 20.27
N LEU A 236 -2.34 -19.02 19.24
CA LEU A 236 -1.21 -18.11 19.28
C LEU A 236 -1.63 -16.63 19.19
N MET A 237 -2.70 -16.32 18.43
CA MET A 237 -3.26 -14.97 18.36
C MET A 237 -3.65 -14.44 19.74
N GLU A 238 -4.25 -15.28 20.60
CA GLU A 238 -4.63 -14.93 21.98
C GLU A 238 -3.43 -14.51 22.86
N LYS A 239 -2.22 -14.90 22.47
CA LYS A 239 -0.98 -14.57 23.18
C LYS A 239 -0.33 -13.29 22.68
N VAL A 240 -0.85 -12.67 21.61
CA VAL A 240 -0.31 -11.43 21.03
C VAL A 240 -0.93 -10.22 21.71
N ASP A 241 -0.07 -9.35 22.22
CA ASP A 241 -0.43 -8.11 22.89
C ASP A 241 0.20 -6.94 22.12
N MET A 242 -0.60 -6.27 21.30
CA MET A 242 -0.19 -5.09 20.53
C MET A 242 -0.45 -3.83 21.35
N TYR A 243 0.57 -2.99 21.52
CA TYR A 243 0.48 -1.76 22.29
C TYR A 243 1.23 -0.61 21.59
N LEU A 244 0.85 0.62 21.92
CA LEU A 244 1.62 1.80 21.50
C LEU A 244 2.90 1.87 22.32
N ALA A 245 4.05 1.73 21.65
CA ALA A 245 5.35 1.84 22.32
C ALA A 245 5.58 3.30 22.77
N PRO A 246 5.83 3.58 24.06
CA PRO A 246 6.01 4.95 24.56
C PRO A 246 7.11 5.72 23.82
N GLU A 247 8.21 5.07 23.47
CA GLU A 247 9.32 5.64 22.70
C GLU A 247 9.00 5.89 21.22
N MET A 248 7.85 5.39 20.75
CA MET A 248 7.35 5.57 19.38
C MET A 248 6.07 6.43 19.36
N SER A 249 5.61 6.98 20.49
CA SER A 249 4.35 7.73 20.56
C SER A 249 4.35 8.98 19.70
N ASP A 250 5.52 9.56 19.50
CA ASP A 250 5.72 10.80 18.75
C ASP A 250 5.93 10.53 17.24
N LEU A 251 6.09 9.26 16.85
CA LEU A 251 6.06 8.86 15.44
C LEU A 251 4.61 8.99 14.96
N GLY A 252 4.34 9.96 14.08
CA GLY A 252 2.97 10.22 13.62
C GLY A 252 2.49 9.26 12.52
N TYR A 253 1.66 9.80 11.62
CA TYR A 253 1.18 9.11 10.41
C TYR A 253 2.09 9.31 9.20
N ARG A 254 3.22 9.99 9.37
CA ARG A 254 4.24 10.21 8.33
C ARG A 254 5.48 9.38 8.67
N GLY A 255 5.98 8.63 7.71
CA GLY A 255 7.22 7.87 7.84
C GLY A 255 7.00 6.36 7.98
N THR A 256 7.96 5.71 8.63
CA THR A 256 8.09 4.25 8.69
C THR A 256 7.22 3.64 9.78
N PHE A 257 6.80 2.41 9.55
CA PHE A 257 6.22 1.59 10.59
C PHE A 257 7.38 0.99 11.37
N ASN A 258 7.57 1.36 12.63
CA ASN A 258 8.55 0.72 13.51
C ASN A 258 7.83 -0.35 14.33
N ALA A 259 8.55 -1.41 14.72
CA ALA A 259 8.02 -2.41 15.64
C ALA A 259 9.07 -2.96 16.60
N ASP A 260 8.68 -3.08 17.86
CA ASP A 260 9.43 -3.74 18.92
C ASP A 260 8.73 -5.04 19.31
N ILE A 261 9.37 -6.17 19.01
CA ILE A 261 8.88 -7.51 19.33
C ILE A 261 9.61 -8.06 20.55
N LYS A 262 8.83 -8.58 21.50
CA LYS A 262 9.32 -9.40 22.60
C LYS A 262 8.52 -10.69 22.69
N ILE A 263 9.19 -11.82 22.49
CA ILE A 263 8.62 -13.16 22.63
C ILE A 263 9.06 -13.74 23.96
N VAL A 264 8.10 -14.14 24.80
CA VAL A 264 8.32 -14.79 26.10
C VAL A 264 7.88 -16.25 25.99
N LEU A 265 8.79 -17.16 26.32
CA LEU A 265 8.54 -18.59 26.37
C LEU A 265 7.96 -19.02 27.73
N LYS A 266 7.38 -20.22 27.79
CA LYS A 266 6.83 -20.82 29.02
C LYS A 266 7.89 -21.12 30.09
N ASP A 267 9.15 -21.24 29.71
CA ASP A 267 10.31 -21.37 30.61
C ASP A 267 10.87 -20.00 31.04
N GLU A 268 10.12 -18.92 30.76
CA GLU A 268 10.46 -17.52 31.04
C GLU A 268 11.63 -16.96 30.22
N LYS A 269 12.18 -17.72 29.26
CA LYS A 269 13.18 -17.17 28.34
C LYS A 269 12.56 -16.11 27.42
N GLU A 270 13.31 -15.04 27.17
CA GLU A 270 12.85 -13.91 26.37
C GLU A 270 13.76 -13.66 25.16
N TYR A 271 13.12 -13.33 24.04
CA TYR A 271 13.80 -12.89 22.82
C TYR A 271 13.21 -11.57 22.36
N ILE A 272 14.07 -10.61 22.04
CA ILE A 272 13.68 -9.24 21.73
C ILE A 272 14.30 -8.83 20.39
N LYS A 273 13.52 -8.19 19.53
CA LYS A 273 14.00 -7.62 18.27
C LYS A 273 13.22 -6.37 17.90
N ARG A 274 13.96 -5.33 17.51
CA ARG A 274 13.45 -4.07 16.98
C ARG A 274 13.71 -3.99 15.48
N ILE A 275 12.72 -3.53 14.73
CA ILE A 275 12.85 -3.20 13.30
C ILE A 275 12.30 -1.79 13.08
N ASP A 276 13.17 -0.86 12.69
CA ASP A 276 12.78 0.51 12.38
C ASP A 276 12.29 0.66 10.93
N HIS A 277 12.88 -0.10 10.01
CA HIS A 277 12.51 -0.13 8.58
C HIS A 277 12.27 -1.56 8.13
N GLY A 278 10.99 -1.91 7.91
CA GLY A 278 10.62 -3.21 7.36
C GLY A 278 11.18 -3.43 5.96
N ARG A 279 11.32 -4.70 5.56
CA ARG A 279 11.76 -5.06 4.21
C ARG A 279 10.83 -4.45 3.15
N GLY A 280 11.43 -3.95 2.07
CA GLY A 280 10.75 -3.29 0.97
C GLY A 280 10.57 -1.79 1.13
N ASP A 281 10.90 -1.21 2.29
CA ASP A 281 11.05 0.24 2.45
C ASP A 281 12.18 0.78 1.54
N PRO A 282 12.11 2.01 1.01
CA PRO A 282 13.21 2.56 0.21
C PRO A 282 14.59 2.50 0.85
N VAL A 283 14.71 2.60 2.19
CA VAL A 283 16.01 2.45 2.88
C VAL A 283 16.37 1.01 3.23
N ASN A 284 15.44 0.07 3.04
CA ASN A 284 15.63 -1.37 3.22
C ASN A 284 14.95 -2.15 2.06
N PRO A 285 15.36 -1.92 0.80
CA PRO A 285 14.64 -2.40 -0.37
C PRO A 285 14.72 -3.92 -0.51
N LEU A 286 13.75 -4.50 -1.21
CA LEU A 286 13.90 -5.87 -1.71
C LEU A 286 14.97 -5.90 -2.80
N SER A 287 15.74 -6.99 -2.85
CA SER A 287 16.62 -7.28 -3.98
C SER A 287 15.80 -7.51 -5.26
N GLU A 288 16.46 -7.36 -6.41
CA GLU A 288 15.84 -7.62 -7.71
C GLU A 288 15.33 -9.07 -7.81
N ASP A 289 16.10 -10.03 -7.31
CA ASP A 289 15.72 -11.45 -7.26
C ASP A 289 14.43 -11.66 -6.44
N GLU A 290 14.31 -11.02 -5.27
CA GLU A 290 13.11 -11.10 -4.44
C GLU A 290 11.88 -10.46 -5.13
N ILE A 291 12.07 -9.36 -5.86
CA ILE A 291 11.00 -8.72 -6.64
C ILE A 291 10.56 -9.65 -7.78
N MET A 292 11.50 -10.29 -8.46
CA MET A 292 11.22 -11.21 -9.57
C MET A 292 10.62 -12.54 -9.11
N GLU A 293 11.03 -13.07 -7.96
CA GLU A 293 10.40 -14.22 -7.31
C GLU A 293 8.95 -13.88 -6.96
N LYS A 294 8.74 -12.77 -6.25
CA LYS A 294 7.41 -12.25 -5.90
C LYS A 294 6.53 -12.06 -7.13
N TYR A 295 7.06 -11.51 -8.24
CA TYR A 295 6.30 -11.38 -9.48
C TYR A 295 5.82 -12.75 -9.98
N SER A 296 6.70 -13.76 -9.99
CA SER A 296 6.37 -15.11 -10.43
C SER A 296 5.27 -15.72 -9.57
N ASP A 297 5.41 -15.62 -8.25
CA ASP A 297 4.45 -16.14 -7.28
C ASP A 297 3.06 -15.51 -7.49
N CYS A 298 3.00 -14.20 -7.72
CA CYS A 298 1.74 -13.51 -8.03
C CYS A 298 1.18 -13.94 -9.39
N ALA A 299 2.03 -13.96 -10.42
CA ALA A 299 1.62 -14.19 -11.80
C ALA A 299 1.17 -15.64 -12.04
N ALA A 300 1.74 -16.62 -11.33
CA ALA A 300 1.36 -18.03 -11.40
C ALA A 300 -0.10 -18.30 -10.98
N LEU A 301 -0.76 -17.34 -10.34
CA LEU A 301 -2.19 -17.44 -10.04
C LEU A 301 -3.10 -17.25 -11.28
N ALA A 302 -2.57 -16.69 -12.37
CA ALA A 302 -3.34 -16.32 -13.56
C ALA A 302 -2.67 -16.67 -14.90
N LEU A 303 -1.34 -16.80 -14.91
CA LEU A 303 -0.54 -17.00 -16.12
C LEU A 303 0.23 -18.32 -16.05
N ASP A 304 0.41 -18.95 -17.21
CA ASP A 304 1.30 -20.10 -17.36
C ASP A 304 2.78 -19.68 -17.32
N SER A 305 3.68 -20.65 -17.15
CA SER A 305 5.12 -20.40 -17.01
C SER A 305 5.76 -19.71 -18.22
N GLU A 306 5.23 -19.94 -19.42
CA GLU A 306 5.74 -19.31 -20.64
C GLU A 306 5.39 -17.82 -20.67
N LYS A 307 4.13 -17.48 -20.37
CA LYS A 307 3.67 -16.10 -20.25
C LYS A 307 4.39 -15.34 -19.15
N ILE A 308 4.61 -15.96 -17.98
CA ILE A 308 5.39 -15.36 -16.88
C ILE A 308 6.81 -15.01 -17.32
N LYS A 309 7.48 -15.94 -18.02
CA LYS A 309 8.83 -15.69 -18.52
C LYS A 309 8.84 -14.53 -19.51
N ARG A 310 7.95 -14.56 -20.49
CA ARG A 310 7.88 -13.54 -21.54
C ARG A 310 7.51 -12.16 -21.00
N SER A 311 6.56 -12.08 -20.07
CA SER A 311 6.16 -10.81 -19.46
C SER A 311 7.28 -10.22 -18.61
N LYS A 312 8.07 -11.04 -17.90
CA LYS A 312 9.26 -10.57 -17.17
C LYS A 312 10.28 -9.92 -18.11
N GLU A 313 10.65 -10.62 -19.18
CA GLU A 313 11.60 -10.11 -20.19
C GLU A 313 11.12 -8.75 -20.74
N MET A 314 9.82 -8.64 -21.04
CA MET A 314 9.21 -7.40 -21.52
C MET A 314 9.18 -6.28 -20.47
N LEU A 315 8.97 -6.61 -19.20
CA LEU A 315 8.94 -5.63 -18.11
C LEU A 315 10.34 -5.06 -17.80
N SER A 316 11.39 -5.90 -17.88
CA SER A 316 12.78 -5.47 -17.69
C SER A 316 13.23 -4.43 -18.71
N ASP A 317 12.74 -4.53 -19.95
CA ASP A 317 13.07 -3.60 -21.05
C ASP A 317 11.86 -2.77 -21.51
N LEU A 318 10.96 -2.42 -20.59
CA LEU A 318 9.68 -1.75 -20.90
C LEU A 318 9.86 -0.44 -21.69
N ASN A 319 10.97 0.27 -21.49
CA ASN A 319 11.30 1.49 -22.21
C ASN A 319 11.66 1.26 -23.69
N GLN A 320 12.03 0.04 -24.09
CA GLN A 320 12.31 -0.32 -25.49
C GLN A 320 11.09 -0.87 -26.23
N ILE A 321 10.00 -1.19 -25.51
CA ILE A 321 8.78 -1.69 -26.13
C ILE A 321 8.09 -0.59 -26.93
N SER A 322 7.99 -0.77 -28.24
CA SER A 322 7.31 0.14 -29.16
C SER A 322 5.78 0.06 -29.06
N ASP A 323 5.23 -1.12 -28.80
CA ASP A 323 3.80 -1.38 -28.69
C ASP A 323 3.47 -2.08 -27.37
N ILE A 324 2.77 -1.38 -26.49
CA ILE A 324 2.40 -1.90 -25.16
C ILE A 324 1.29 -2.96 -25.24
N SER A 325 0.53 -3.00 -26.34
CA SER A 325 -0.54 -3.99 -26.51
C SER A 325 -0.01 -5.42 -26.44
N LEU A 326 1.21 -5.66 -26.94
CA LEU A 326 1.88 -6.95 -26.87
C LEU A 326 2.08 -7.45 -25.43
N LEU A 327 2.42 -6.54 -24.50
CA LEU A 327 2.51 -6.89 -23.08
C LEU A 327 1.11 -7.14 -22.51
N MET A 328 0.15 -6.28 -22.86
CA MET A 328 -1.23 -6.41 -22.37
C MET A 328 -1.88 -7.72 -22.81
N ASP A 329 -1.62 -8.20 -24.03
CA ASP A 329 -2.14 -9.46 -24.55
C ASP A 329 -1.61 -10.66 -23.76
N ILE A 330 -0.33 -10.62 -23.35
CA ILE A 330 0.25 -11.65 -22.48
C ILE A 330 -0.42 -11.63 -21.10
N LEU A 331 -0.64 -10.44 -20.55
CA LEU A 331 -1.17 -10.27 -19.19
C LEU A 331 -2.69 -10.54 -19.09
N ARG A 332 -3.42 -10.56 -20.22
CA ARG A 332 -4.87 -10.88 -20.23
C ARG A 332 -5.17 -12.36 -20.01
N GLY A 333 -4.17 -13.23 -20.10
CA GLY A 333 -4.34 -14.68 -20.00
C GLY A 333 -4.63 -15.29 -21.36
#